data_AF-A0A0L7LFQ4-F1
#
_entry.id   AF-A0A0L7LFQ4-F1
#
_cell.length_a   1.000
_cell.length_b   1.000
_cell.length_c   1.000
_cell.angle_alpha   90.00
_cell.angle_beta   90.00
_cell.angle_gamma   90.00
#
_symmetry.space_group_name_H-M   'P 1'
#
loop_
_entity.id
_entity.type
_entity.pdbx_description
1 polymer ?
#
loop_
_entity_poly.entity_id
_entity_poly.type
_entity_poly.pdbx_seq_one_letter_code
_entity_poly.pdbx_strand_id
1 'polypeptide(L)'
;MCEVLPFGKKQTLVLNGKRMQVLLAEPDVVGYSMSLDPTVYNLCRGLKAFFKDNSAGVMLSRVLKVVIWRDKVCYYIFDPAGRDSRAFSNFSTGCAALVNIKDIESVAEVLLARSVLEDQKFVLAPVKVLKMIDEKCDEDFESDKELTQAEKAMMGYRILNENCAIVNANMHLGDRCFEECKFRQAVPIAVVAMTYAKISPPNTWFTKTLDKVLRLGNKLYMDCLHPKVMIDMSIDNIPNEITVGPYACEIIIYRDRVKGQLFTTKECLFNIRSGLEEFFKHEYNSGILDFNNYMLAVWRQKEMFYLFDPYPRTNDGLRSAKVGKACCWMLLNSDAMAEVFTKNWDYLPTTTQFCIHAFKVLKLKKKELK
;
A
#
# COMPACT_ATOMS: atom_id res chain seq x y z
N MET A 1 -1.86 -24.11 -19.77
CA MET A 1 -3.13 -24.10 -19.01
C MET A 1 -3.36 -22.68 -18.53
N CYS A 2 -4.40 -22.01 -19.01
CA CYS A 2 -4.82 -20.73 -18.43
C CYS A 2 -5.56 -21.07 -17.14
N GLU A 3 -4.98 -20.75 -15.97
CA GLU A 3 -5.67 -20.96 -14.70
C GLU A 3 -6.94 -20.11 -14.69
N VAL A 4 -8.08 -20.79 -14.59
CA VAL A 4 -9.38 -20.12 -14.46
C VAL A 4 -9.38 -19.43 -13.09
N LEU A 5 -9.74 -18.15 -13.05
CA LEU A 5 -9.95 -17.43 -11.80
C LEU A 5 -10.82 -18.31 -10.86
N PRO A 6 -10.37 -18.66 -9.64
CA PRO A 6 -11.21 -19.44 -8.73
C PRO A 6 -12.52 -18.71 -8.40
N PHE A 7 -13.63 -19.45 -8.45
CA PHE A 7 -14.93 -18.96 -8.02
C PHE A 7 -14.89 -18.46 -6.57
N GLY A 8 -15.66 -17.40 -6.30
CA GLY A 8 -15.85 -16.83 -4.97
C GLY A 8 -14.63 -16.07 -4.41
N LYS A 9 -13.48 -16.05 -5.11
CA LYS A 9 -12.29 -15.33 -4.66
C LYS A 9 -12.13 -14.00 -5.37
N LYS A 10 -11.99 -12.94 -4.58
CA LYS A 10 -11.60 -11.61 -5.05
C LYS A 10 -10.16 -11.67 -5.56
N GLN A 11 -9.91 -11.07 -6.72
CA GLN A 11 -8.59 -11.01 -7.32
C GLN A 11 -8.27 -9.60 -7.77
N THR A 12 -6.98 -9.25 -7.73
CA THR A 12 -6.51 -7.96 -8.23
C THR A 12 -5.94 -8.16 -9.62
N LEU A 13 -6.52 -7.50 -10.61
CA LEU A 13 -5.99 -7.44 -11.97
C LEU A 13 -5.30 -6.10 -12.20
N VAL A 14 -4.21 -6.12 -12.96
CA VAL A 14 -3.49 -4.93 -13.42
C VAL A 14 -3.66 -4.87 -14.93
N LEU A 15 -4.37 -3.85 -15.41
CA LEU A 15 -4.64 -3.63 -16.84
C LEU A 15 -4.25 -2.21 -17.20
N ASN A 16 -3.27 -2.06 -18.11
CA ASN A 16 -2.75 -0.76 -18.56
C ASN A 16 -2.39 0.19 -17.41
N GLY A 17 -1.67 -0.31 -16.40
CA GLY A 17 -1.29 0.43 -15.19
C GLY A 17 -2.40 0.56 -14.14
N LYS A 18 -3.66 0.37 -14.50
CA LYS A 18 -4.78 0.46 -13.56
C LYS A 18 -4.96 -0.85 -12.80
N ARG A 19 -5.02 -0.77 -11.47
CA ARG A 19 -5.36 -1.89 -10.60
C ARG A 19 -6.87 -1.95 -10.42
N MET A 20 -7.46 -3.14 -10.46
CA MET A 20 -8.88 -3.34 -10.19
C MET A 20 -9.09 -4.61 -9.38
N GLN A 21 -10.03 -4.58 -8.45
CA GLN A 21 -10.47 -5.78 -7.76
C GLN A 21 -11.67 -6.36 -8.50
N VAL A 22 -11.53 -7.58 -8.97
CA VAL A 22 -12.56 -8.34 -9.67
C VAL A 22 -12.97 -9.55 -8.85
N LEU A 23 -14.18 -10.04 -9.08
CA LEU A 23 -14.71 -11.26 -8.50
C LEU A 23 -15.38 -12.07 -9.61
N LEU A 24 -14.92 -13.29 -9.81
CA LEU A 24 -15.72 -14.31 -10.49
C LEU A 24 -16.60 -14.97 -9.43
N ALA A 25 -17.88 -14.64 -9.43
CA ALA A 25 -18.84 -15.19 -8.48
C ALA A 25 -19.13 -16.67 -8.77
N GLU A 26 -19.69 -17.38 -7.79
CA GLU A 26 -20.23 -18.73 -8.02
C GLU A 26 -21.24 -18.72 -9.17
N PRO A 27 -21.41 -19.82 -9.91
CA PRO A 27 -22.39 -19.89 -10.99
C PRO A 27 -23.83 -19.65 -10.52
N ASP A 28 -24.49 -18.66 -11.12
CA ASP A 28 -25.89 -18.32 -10.83
C ASP A 28 -26.86 -19.17 -11.66
N VAL A 29 -26.42 -19.62 -12.85
CA VAL A 29 -27.22 -20.43 -13.76
C VAL A 29 -26.47 -21.69 -14.13
N VAL A 30 -27.15 -22.83 -14.01
CA VAL A 30 -26.69 -24.14 -14.45
C VAL A 30 -27.76 -24.73 -15.35
N GLY A 31 -27.36 -25.28 -16.49
CA GLY A 31 -28.30 -25.81 -17.48
C GLY A 31 -27.67 -26.76 -18.47
N TYR A 32 -28.47 -27.20 -19.44
CA TYR A 32 -28.06 -28.03 -20.57
C TYR A 32 -28.38 -27.29 -21.87
N SER A 33 -27.39 -27.12 -22.74
CA SER A 33 -27.42 -26.12 -23.82
C SER A 33 -28.67 -26.20 -24.71
N MET A 34 -29.18 -27.41 -24.97
CA MET A 34 -30.35 -27.65 -25.85
C MET A 34 -31.54 -28.31 -25.13
N SER A 35 -31.62 -28.24 -23.79
CA SER A 35 -32.69 -28.93 -23.04
C SER A 35 -34.11 -28.48 -23.44
N LEU A 36 -34.95 -29.48 -23.70
CA LEU A 36 -36.39 -29.31 -23.95
C LEU A 36 -37.22 -29.33 -22.65
N ASP A 37 -36.63 -29.75 -21.53
CA ASP A 37 -37.31 -29.79 -20.24
C ASP A 37 -37.54 -28.34 -19.75
N PRO A 38 -38.79 -27.90 -19.52
CA PRO A 38 -39.08 -26.55 -19.05
C PRO A 38 -38.49 -26.26 -17.67
N THR A 39 -38.17 -27.26 -16.85
CA THR A 39 -37.59 -27.11 -15.51
C THR A 39 -36.07 -26.92 -15.53
N VAL A 40 -35.41 -27.26 -16.65
CA VAL A 40 -33.97 -27.12 -16.83
C VAL A 40 -33.69 -25.94 -17.75
N TYR A 41 -32.73 -25.08 -17.42
CA TYR A 41 -32.34 -24.00 -18.32
C TYR A 41 -31.69 -24.56 -19.59
N ASN A 42 -32.26 -24.24 -20.75
CA ASN A 42 -31.52 -24.25 -22.01
C ASN A 42 -30.72 -22.96 -22.18
N LEU A 43 -29.84 -22.89 -23.17
CA LEU A 43 -28.92 -21.77 -23.30
C LEU A 43 -29.64 -20.42 -23.41
N CYS A 44 -30.68 -20.33 -24.25
CA CYS A 44 -31.45 -19.10 -24.42
C CYS A 44 -32.16 -18.67 -23.11
N ARG A 45 -32.85 -19.60 -22.43
CA ARG A 45 -33.53 -19.30 -21.16
C ARG A 45 -32.55 -18.96 -20.05
N GLY A 46 -31.43 -19.68 -19.98
CA GLY A 46 -30.36 -19.44 -19.01
C GLY A 46 -29.71 -18.07 -19.19
N LEU A 47 -29.41 -17.69 -20.44
CA LEU A 47 -28.90 -16.35 -20.76
C LEU A 47 -29.89 -15.24 -20.40
N LYS A 48 -31.18 -15.42 -20.69
CA LYS A 48 -32.25 -14.48 -20.30
C LYS A 48 -32.34 -14.31 -18.79
N ALA A 49 -32.33 -15.43 -18.05
CA ALA A 49 -32.36 -15.41 -16.59
C ALA A 49 -31.10 -14.71 -16.03
N PHE A 50 -29.92 -15.06 -16.55
CA PHE A 50 -28.64 -14.50 -16.09
C PHE A 50 -28.56 -12.99 -16.27
N PHE A 51 -28.86 -12.48 -17.48
CA PHE A 51 -28.77 -11.05 -17.78
C PHE A 51 -29.94 -10.22 -17.23
N LYS A 52 -30.90 -10.82 -16.53
CA LYS A 52 -31.87 -10.05 -15.75
C LYS A 52 -31.16 -9.21 -14.68
N ASP A 53 -30.25 -9.85 -13.94
CA ASP A 53 -29.60 -9.29 -12.76
C ASP A 53 -28.08 -9.03 -12.96
N ASN A 54 -27.50 -9.53 -14.06
CA ASN A 54 -26.07 -9.38 -14.35
C ASN A 54 -25.80 -8.55 -15.62
N SER A 55 -24.65 -7.88 -15.66
CA SER A 55 -24.16 -7.12 -16.83
C SER A 55 -23.03 -7.80 -17.58
N ALA A 56 -22.27 -8.68 -16.92
CA ALA A 56 -21.17 -9.42 -17.49
C ALA A 56 -21.01 -10.78 -16.81
N GLY A 57 -20.57 -11.79 -17.55
CA GLY A 57 -20.33 -13.13 -17.03
C GLY A 57 -19.43 -13.96 -17.93
N VAL A 58 -18.99 -15.09 -17.39
CA VAL A 58 -18.33 -16.15 -18.15
C VAL A 58 -19.30 -17.30 -18.35
N MET A 59 -19.46 -17.73 -19.60
CA MET A 59 -20.09 -19.00 -19.91
C MET A 59 -19.02 -20.07 -19.98
N LEU A 60 -19.21 -21.14 -19.20
CA LEU A 60 -18.30 -22.28 -19.18
C LEU A 60 -19.06 -23.55 -19.51
N SER A 61 -18.53 -24.31 -20.46
CA SER A 61 -18.87 -25.70 -20.73
C SER A 61 -17.57 -26.50 -20.85
N ARG A 62 -17.68 -27.81 -21.13
CA ARG A 62 -16.50 -28.63 -21.36
C ARG A 62 -15.67 -28.13 -22.55
N VAL A 63 -16.35 -27.68 -23.61
CA VAL A 63 -15.74 -27.38 -24.92
C VAL A 63 -15.64 -25.88 -25.23
N LEU A 64 -16.44 -25.04 -24.57
CA LEU A 64 -16.54 -23.61 -24.85
C LEU A 64 -16.41 -22.79 -23.56
N LYS A 65 -15.52 -21.79 -23.57
CA LYS A 65 -15.29 -20.84 -22.49
C LYS A 65 -15.24 -19.43 -23.07
N VAL A 66 -16.30 -18.65 -22.85
CA VAL A 66 -16.43 -17.31 -23.44
C VAL A 66 -16.85 -16.30 -22.40
N VAL A 67 -16.45 -15.05 -22.59
CA VAL A 67 -16.93 -13.91 -21.79
C VAL A 67 -18.07 -13.26 -22.54
N ILE A 68 -19.17 -13.00 -21.84
CA ILE A 68 -20.35 -12.36 -22.41
C ILE A 68 -20.70 -11.15 -21.54
N TRP A 69 -20.89 -9.98 -22.16
CA TRP A 69 -21.39 -8.80 -21.45
C TRP A 69 -22.39 -8.04 -22.31
N ARG A 70 -23.21 -7.23 -21.63
CA ARG A 70 -24.14 -6.31 -22.29
C ARG A 70 -23.70 -4.87 -22.08
N ASP A 71 -23.93 -4.06 -23.09
CA ASP A 71 -23.97 -2.61 -22.97
C ASP A 71 -25.40 -2.12 -23.27
N LYS A 72 -25.64 -0.81 -23.30
CA LYS A 72 -26.96 -0.20 -23.51
C LYS A 72 -27.63 -0.61 -24.82
N VAL A 73 -26.86 -0.99 -25.84
CA VAL A 73 -27.34 -1.14 -27.21
C VAL A 73 -27.20 -2.58 -27.74
N CYS A 74 -26.29 -3.38 -27.18
CA CYS A 74 -25.95 -4.69 -27.71
C CYS A 74 -25.24 -5.57 -26.68
N TYR A 75 -25.07 -6.84 -27.04
CA TYR A 75 -24.30 -7.85 -26.34
C TYR A 75 -22.97 -8.08 -27.06
N TYR A 76 -21.98 -8.49 -26.29
CA TYR A 76 -20.66 -8.84 -26.78
C TYR A 76 -20.30 -10.25 -26.34
N ILE A 77 -19.73 -11.02 -27.25
CA ILE A 77 -19.09 -12.30 -26.94
C ILE A 77 -17.61 -12.15 -27.24
N PHE A 78 -16.76 -12.37 -26.23
CA PHE A 78 -15.33 -12.51 -26.42
C PHE A 78 -14.91 -13.96 -26.25
N ASP A 79 -14.32 -14.49 -27.31
CA ASP A 79 -13.81 -15.87 -27.37
C ASP A 79 -12.29 -15.86 -27.52
N PRO A 80 -11.53 -16.23 -26.47
CA PRO A 80 -10.08 -16.25 -26.54
C PRO A 80 -9.52 -17.48 -27.27
N ALA A 81 -10.34 -18.51 -27.54
CA ALA A 81 -9.87 -19.80 -28.04
C ALA A 81 -9.71 -19.86 -29.58
N GLY A 82 -10.15 -18.82 -30.30
CA GLY A 82 -9.96 -18.70 -31.74
C GLY A 82 -11.23 -18.88 -32.56
N ARG A 83 -11.54 -17.90 -33.43
CA ARG A 83 -12.62 -17.95 -34.43
C ARG A 83 -12.13 -17.53 -35.81
N ASP A 84 -12.87 -17.92 -36.85
CA ASP A 84 -12.70 -17.43 -38.22
C ASP A 84 -13.39 -16.06 -38.43
N SER A 85 -13.25 -15.48 -39.64
CA SER A 85 -13.84 -14.19 -40.01
C SER A 85 -15.38 -14.17 -40.02
N ARG A 86 -16.03 -15.34 -39.95
CA ARG A 86 -17.49 -15.52 -39.88
C ARG A 86 -17.95 -15.90 -38.48
N ALA A 87 -17.05 -15.82 -37.49
CA ALA A 87 -17.26 -16.18 -36.10
C ALA A 87 -17.53 -17.66 -35.83
N PHE A 88 -17.12 -18.58 -36.72
CA PHE A 88 -17.10 -20.02 -36.43
C PHE A 88 -15.87 -20.36 -35.58
N SER A 89 -16.02 -21.28 -34.62
CA SER A 89 -14.88 -21.80 -33.85
C SER A 89 -13.80 -22.36 -34.79
N ASN A 90 -12.56 -21.90 -34.62
CA ASN A 90 -11.39 -22.38 -35.35
C ASN A 90 -10.19 -22.39 -34.40
N PHE A 91 -9.99 -23.52 -33.72
CA PHE A 91 -8.93 -23.68 -32.72
C PHE A 91 -7.54 -23.92 -33.31
N SER A 92 -7.44 -24.20 -34.62
CA SER A 92 -6.15 -24.50 -35.27
C SER A 92 -5.45 -23.25 -35.77
N THR A 93 -6.21 -22.33 -36.38
CA THR A 93 -5.67 -21.14 -37.07
C THR A 93 -6.48 -19.86 -36.80
N GLY A 94 -7.55 -19.95 -36.01
CA GLY A 94 -8.39 -18.80 -35.69
C GLY A 94 -7.72 -17.82 -34.72
N CYS A 95 -8.29 -16.62 -34.62
CA CYS A 95 -7.82 -15.57 -33.72
C CYS A 95 -8.85 -15.32 -32.61
N ALA A 96 -8.41 -14.80 -31.46
CA ALA A 96 -9.33 -14.33 -30.44
C ALA A 96 -10.28 -13.29 -31.05
N ALA A 97 -11.58 -13.43 -30.81
CA ALA A 97 -12.60 -12.66 -31.51
C ALA A 97 -13.56 -12.00 -30.53
N LEU A 98 -13.89 -10.75 -30.82
CA LEU A 98 -14.97 -10.00 -30.20
C LEU A 98 -16.12 -9.89 -31.19
N VAL A 99 -17.28 -10.46 -30.84
CA VAL A 99 -18.49 -10.48 -31.66
C VAL A 99 -19.53 -9.56 -31.03
N ASN A 100 -20.06 -8.61 -31.81
CA ASN A 100 -21.15 -7.72 -31.38
C ASN A 100 -22.49 -8.28 -31.88
N ILE A 101 -23.48 -8.35 -30.99
CA ILE A 101 -24.76 -9.02 -31.22
C ILE A 101 -25.90 -8.17 -30.66
N LYS A 102 -26.97 -8.01 -31.42
CA LYS A 102 -28.08 -7.12 -31.08
C LYS A 102 -28.90 -7.57 -29.86
N ASP A 103 -29.20 -8.86 -29.75
CA ASP A 103 -30.13 -9.39 -28.76
C ASP A 103 -29.66 -10.74 -28.20
N ILE A 104 -30.28 -11.16 -27.10
CA ILE A 104 -29.85 -12.33 -26.33
C ILE A 104 -30.19 -13.64 -27.04
N GLU A 105 -31.25 -13.66 -27.85
CA GLU A 105 -31.59 -14.76 -28.73
C GLU A 105 -30.48 -15.02 -29.75
N SER A 106 -30.00 -13.95 -30.40
CA SER A 106 -28.88 -14.01 -31.36
C SER A 106 -27.57 -14.42 -30.68
N VAL A 107 -27.36 -14.07 -29.39
CA VAL A 107 -26.20 -14.56 -28.61
C VAL A 107 -26.26 -16.09 -28.50
N ALA A 108 -27.43 -16.64 -28.14
CA ALA A 108 -27.62 -18.09 -28.07
C ALA A 108 -27.42 -18.75 -29.44
N GLU A 109 -27.92 -18.15 -30.52
CA GLU A 109 -27.73 -18.65 -31.89
C GLU A 109 -26.25 -18.72 -32.26
N VAL A 110 -25.47 -17.66 -32.04
CA VAL A 110 -24.03 -17.66 -32.36
C VAL A 110 -23.28 -18.74 -31.56
N LEU A 111 -23.63 -18.92 -30.28
CA LEU A 111 -23.00 -19.92 -29.42
C LEU A 111 -23.39 -21.36 -29.80
N LEU A 112 -24.60 -21.60 -30.29
CA LEU A 112 -25.06 -22.94 -30.69
C LEU A 112 -24.67 -23.29 -32.13
N ALA A 113 -24.86 -22.37 -33.07
CA ALA A 113 -24.70 -22.63 -34.50
C ALA A 113 -23.28 -22.37 -35.02
N ARG A 114 -22.50 -21.52 -34.35
CA ARG A 114 -21.14 -21.13 -34.79
C ARG A 114 -20.06 -21.54 -33.79
N SER A 115 -20.35 -22.48 -32.91
CA SER A 115 -19.37 -23.08 -32.01
C SER A 115 -19.53 -24.59 -31.94
N VAL A 116 -18.55 -25.27 -31.39
CA VAL A 116 -18.58 -26.73 -31.16
C VAL A 116 -19.50 -27.15 -29.99
N LEU A 117 -20.46 -26.29 -29.64
CA LEU A 117 -21.32 -26.47 -28.47
C LEU A 117 -22.51 -27.37 -28.82
N GLU A 118 -22.36 -28.66 -28.51
CA GLU A 118 -23.46 -29.62 -28.54
C GLU A 118 -24.30 -29.57 -27.26
N ASP A 119 -25.30 -30.47 -27.13
CA ASP A 119 -26.13 -30.53 -25.93
C ASP A 119 -25.32 -31.06 -24.76
N GLN A 120 -24.94 -30.13 -23.89
CA GLN A 120 -24.11 -30.42 -22.73
C GLN A 120 -24.36 -29.41 -21.64
N LYS A 121 -23.91 -29.78 -20.44
CA LYS A 121 -23.96 -28.92 -19.27
C LYS A 121 -23.16 -27.65 -19.50
N PHE A 122 -23.76 -26.52 -19.18
CA PHE A 122 -23.10 -25.23 -19.12
C PHE A 122 -23.39 -24.54 -17.77
N VAL A 123 -22.53 -23.59 -17.43
CA VAL A 123 -22.72 -22.69 -16.31
C VAL A 123 -22.50 -21.24 -16.74
N LEU A 124 -23.25 -20.31 -16.15
CA LEU A 124 -23.01 -18.87 -16.28
C LEU A 124 -22.63 -18.31 -14.90
N ALA A 125 -21.45 -17.73 -14.84
CA ALA A 125 -20.89 -17.15 -13.62
C ALA A 125 -20.70 -15.63 -13.78
N PRO A 126 -21.23 -14.80 -12.87
CA PRO A 126 -21.05 -13.35 -12.92
C PRO A 126 -19.59 -12.94 -12.78
N VAL A 127 -19.19 -11.95 -13.59
CA VAL A 127 -17.94 -11.23 -13.40
C VAL A 127 -18.27 -9.85 -12.88
N LYS A 128 -17.83 -9.55 -11.66
CA LYS A 128 -18.07 -8.26 -11.01
C LYS A 128 -16.76 -7.51 -10.86
N VAL A 129 -16.69 -6.29 -11.40
CA VAL A 129 -15.67 -5.32 -11.02
C VAL A 129 -16.15 -4.69 -9.72
N LEU A 130 -15.48 -5.02 -8.61
CA LEU A 130 -15.90 -4.58 -7.28
C LEU A 130 -15.44 -3.14 -7.01
N LYS A 131 -14.21 -2.82 -7.41
CA LYS A 131 -13.65 -1.47 -7.29
C LYS A 131 -12.52 -1.26 -8.28
N MET A 132 -12.46 -0.05 -8.83
CA MET A 132 -11.25 0.49 -9.42
C MET A 132 -10.34 0.91 -8.27
N ILE A 133 -9.12 0.38 -8.26
CA ILE A 133 -8.12 0.76 -7.26
C ILE A 133 -7.42 1.97 -7.86
N ASP A 134 -7.82 3.16 -7.39
CA ASP A 134 -7.06 4.38 -7.68
C ASP A 134 -5.68 4.23 -7.03
N GLU A 135 -4.62 4.56 -7.77
CA GLU A 135 -3.23 4.50 -7.28
C GLU A 135 -3.04 5.36 -6.01
N LYS A 136 -3.99 6.27 -5.72
CA LYS A 136 -4.00 7.18 -4.57
C LYS A 136 -4.74 6.69 -3.33
N CYS A 137 -5.50 5.60 -3.44
CA CYS A 137 -6.23 5.02 -2.32
C CYS A 137 -5.36 4.01 -1.58
N ASP A 138 -4.51 4.54 -0.69
CA ASP A 138 -3.74 3.80 0.32
C ASP A 138 -4.66 3.21 1.42
N GLU A 139 -5.64 2.42 1.01
CA GLU A 139 -6.18 1.39 1.89
C GLU A 139 -5.43 0.10 1.53
N ASP A 140 -4.41 -0.21 2.34
CA ASP A 140 -3.71 -1.49 2.36
C ASP A 140 -4.75 -2.63 2.55
N PHE A 141 -5.33 -3.12 1.45
CA PHE A 141 -6.25 -4.27 1.44
C PHE A 141 -5.56 -5.61 1.78
N GLU A 142 -4.30 -5.60 2.19
CA GLU A 142 -3.68 -6.73 2.91
C GLU A 142 -4.05 -6.76 4.41
N SER A 143 -4.96 -5.89 4.89
CA SER A 143 -5.27 -5.80 6.32
C SER A 143 -6.75 -5.69 6.72
N ASP A 144 -7.69 -6.13 5.88
CA ASP A 144 -9.10 -6.31 6.33
C ASP A 144 -9.24 -7.41 7.40
N LYS A 145 -8.18 -8.21 7.64
CA LYS A 145 -8.07 -8.98 8.89
C LYS A 145 -7.57 -8.04 9.98
N GLU A 146 -8.48 -7.57 10.82
CA GLU A 146 -8.09 -6.98 12.10
C GLU A 146 -7.22 -7.98 12.86
N LEU A 147 -5.95 -7.62 13.05
CA LEU A 147 -5.03 -8.45 13.83
C LEU A 147 -5.50 -8.49 15.28
N THR A 148 -5.53 -9.69 15.84
CA THR A 148 -5.74 -9.91 17.27
C THR A 148 -4.67 -9.20 18.09
N GLN A 149 -4.97 -8.92 19.36
CA GLN A 149 -3.98 -8.31 20.26
C GLN A 149 -2.72 -9.17 20.42
N ALA A 150 -2.86 -10.49 20.38
CA ALA A 150 -1.75 -11.44 20.44
C ALA A 150 -0.84 -11.33 19.20
N GLU A 151 -1.41 -11.28 18.00
CA GLU A 151 -0.64 -11.09 16.75
C GLU A 151 0.10 -9.74 16.77
N LYS A 152 -0.55 -8.67 17.23
CA LYS A 152 0.09 -7.34 17.37
C LYS A 152 1.25 -7.38 18.38
N ALA A 153 1.07 -8.04 19.51
CA ALA A 153 2.10 -8.17 20.54
C ALA A 153 3.33 -8.95 20.03
N MET A 154 3.13 -10.02 19.26
CA MET A 154 4.25 -10.78 18.66
C MET A 154 5.07 -9.98 17.63
N MET A 155 4.47 -8.94 17.04
CA MET A 155 5.13 -8.02 16.10
C MET A 155 5.49 -6.67 16.75
N GLY A 156 5.33 -6.56 18.07
CA GLY A 156 5.54 -5.33 18.83
C GLY A 156 7.00 -5.09 19.18
N TYR A 157 7.21 -4.22 20.17
CA TYR A 157 8.54 -3.95 20.71
C TYR A 157 9.15 -5.19 21.38
N ARG A 158 10.38 -5.52 20.97
CA ARG A 158 11.25 -6.48 21.64
C ARG A 158 12.19 -5.73 22.57
N ILE A 159 12.16 -6.06 23.86
CA ILE A 159 13.07 -5.50 24.85
C ILE A 159 14.48 -6.05 24.58
N LEU A 160 15.47 -5.17 24.45
CA LEU A 160 16.87 -5.57 24.30
C LEU A 160 17.60 -5.53 25.64
N ASN A 161 17.32 -4.51 26.46
CA ASN A 161 17.83 -4.35 27.81
C ASN A 161 16.93 -3.38 28.60
N GLU A 162 17.33 -3.03 29.82
CA GLU A 162 16.59 -2.13 30.72
C GLU A 162 16.37 -0.71 30.18
N ASN A 163 17.24 -0.25 29.27
CA ASN A 163 17.20 1.13 28.74
C ASN A 163 16.52 1.22 27.37
N CYS A 164 16.31 0.11 26.66
CA CYS A 164 15.75 0.16 25.32
C CYS A 164 14.97 -1.09 24.85
N ALA A 165 13.98 -0.82 24.01
CA ALA A 165 13.27 -1.80 23.21
C ALA A 165 13.22 -1.33 21.75
N ILE A 166 13.08 -2.28 20.82
CA ILE A 166 13.06 -2.01 19.38
C ILE A 166 11.90 -2.72 18.71
N VAL A 167 11.29 -2.07 17.73
CA VAL A 167 10.39 -2.71 16.76
C VAL A 167 10.88 -2.42 15.35
N ASN A 168 10.85 -3.43 14.48
CA ASN A 168 11.26 -3.30 13.09
C ASN A 168 10.04 -3.31 12.16
N ALA A 169 10.14 -2.56 11.07
CA ALA A 169 9.27 -2.66 9.90
C ALA A 169 9.58 -3.95 9.10
N ASN A 170 8.82 -4.21 8.03
CA ASN A 170 9.20 -5.19 7.02
C ASN A 170 10.03 -4.57 5.88
N MET A 171 10.02 -3.25 5.77
CA MET A 171 10.71 -2.48 4.74
C MET A 171 11.57 -1.36 5.33
N HIS A 172 12.35 -0.68 4.49
CA HIS A 172 13.14 0.49 4.85
C HIS A 172 13.06 1.55 3.75
N LEU A 173 13.65 2.72 3.97
CA LEU A 173 13.65 3.87 3.06
C LEU A 173 14.11 3.57 1.61
N GLY A 174 14.91 2.53 1.44
CA GLY A 174 15.45 2.08 0.16
C GLY A 174 14.75 0.86 -0.43
N ASP A 175 13.60 0.46 0.12
CA ASP A 175 12.86 -0.71 -0.34
C ASP A 175 12.40 -0.55 -1.80
N ARG A 176 12.27 -1.68 -2.50
CA ARG A 176 11.86 -1.72 -3.90
C ARG A 176 10.46 -1.15 -4.11
N CYS A 177 9.59 -1.23 -3.11
CA CYS A 177 8.23 -0.67 -3.18
C CYS A 177 8.19 0.85 -3.40
N PHE A 178 9.28 1.58 -3.13
CA PHE A 178 9.39 3.02 -3.33
C PHE A 178 9.99 3.42 -4.69
N GLU A 179 10.29 2.46 -5.57
CA GLU A 179 10.71 2.70 -6.96
C GLU A 179 11.85 3.74 -7.08
N GLU A 180 11.59 4.89 -7.72
CA GLU A 180 12.53 5.99 -7.95
C GLU A 180 12.63 6.97 -6.76
N CYS A 181 11.78 6.80 -5.74
CA CYS A 181 11.74 7.69 -4.58
C CYS A 181 12.73 7.29 -3.50
N LYS A 182 13.33 6.10 -3.58
CA LYS A 182 14.22 5.51 -2.57
C LYS A 182 15.23 6.52 -2.04
N PHE A 183 15.38 6.56 -0.72
CA PHE A 183 16.28 7.44 0.02
C PHE A 183 15.98 8.94 -0.05
N ARG A 184 14.98 9.40 -0.80
CA ARG A 184 14.65 10.83 -0.95
C ARG A 184 13.48 11.28 -0.06
N GLN A 185 12.75 10.31 0.50
CA GLN A 185 11.53 10.51 1.28
C GLN A 185 11.76 10.56 2.80
N ALA A 186 13.01 10.75 3.25
CA ALA A 186 13.38 10.69 4.67
C ALA A 186 12.71 11.79 5.53
N VAL A 187 12.71 13.05 5.07
CA VAL A 187 12.09 14.17 5.78
C VAL A 187 10.57 13.98 5.94
N PRO A 188 9.80 13.71 4.87
CA PRO A 188 8.37 13.39 4.98
C PRO A 188 8.07 12.21 5.91
N ILE A 189 8.88 11.16 5.86
CA ILE A 189 8.72 10.00 6.74
C ILE A 189 8.93 10.38 8.21
N ALA A 190 9.93 11.21 8.52
CA ALA A 190 10.14 11.70 9.87
C ALA A 190 8.94 12.54 10.38
N VAL A 191 8.42 13.44 9.53
CA VAL A 191 7.23 14.24 9.81
C VAL A 191 6.00 13.35 10.05
N VAL A 192 5.78 12.35 9.19
CA VAL A 192 4.65 11.43 9.30
C VAL A 192 4.77 10.56 10.55
N ALA A 193 5.96 10.07 10.92
CA ALA A 193 6.16 9.30 12.14
C ALA A 193 5.72 10.11 13.38
N MET A 194 6.21 11.33 13.53
CA MET A 194 5.86 12.20 14.66
C MET A 194 4.38 12.62 14.65
N THR A 195 3.80 12.81 13.47
CA THR A 195 2.36 13.09 13.32
C THR A 195 1.52 11.88 13.72
N TYR A 196 1.91 10.68 13.29
CA TYR A 196 1.22 9.43 13.58
C TYR A 196 1.28 9.08 15.07
N ALA A 197 2.33 9.51 15.79
CA ALA A 197 2.43 9.34 17.25
C ALA A 197 1.35 10.14 18.02
N LYS A 198 0.73 11.15 17.39
CA LYS A 198 -0.46 11.85 17.91
C LYS A 198 -1.77 11.12 17.61
N ILE A 199 -1.79 10.26 16.59
CA ILE A 199 -2.96 9.46 16.20
C ILE A 199 -3.03 8.15 16.98
N SER A 200 -1.88 7.46 17.09
CA SER A 200 -1.75 6.17 17.75
C SER A 200 -0.54 6.20 18.69
N PRO A 201 -0.69 5.79 19.97
CA PRO A 201 0.40 5.78 20.92
C PRO A 201 1.62 4.98 20.39
N PRO A 202 2.84 5.54 20.42
CA PRO A 202 4.03 4.89 19.87
C PRO A 202 4.44 3.63 20.64
N ASN A 203 4.15 3.53 21.94
CA ASN A 203 4.39 2.31 22.71
C ASN A 203 3.53 1.11 22.26
N THR A 204 2.47 1.33 21.49
CA THR A 204 1.65 0.24 20.91
C THR A 204 1.98 -0.03 19.45
N TRP A 205 3.00 0.64 18.88
CA TRP A 205 3.39 0.40 17.51
C TRP A 205 4.00 -1.01 17.37
N PHE A 206 3.69 -1.61 16.23
CA PHE A 206 4.13 -2.93 15.82
C PHE A 206 4.57 -2.86 14.36
N THR A 207 5.19 -3.90 13.82
CA THR A 207 5.76 -3.93 12.47
C THR A 207 4.90 -3.26 11.38
N LYS A 208 3.60 -3.60 11.28
CA LYS A 208 2.73 -3.00 10.24
C LYS A 208 2.45 -1.51 10.46
N THR A 209 2.54 -1.01 11.69
CA THR A 209 2.43 0.44 11.96
C THR A 209 3.60 1.19 11.34
N LEU A 210 4.82 0.64 11.47
CA LEU A 210 6.01 1.24 10.87
C LEU A 210 5.96 1.16 9.33
N ASP A 211 5.53 0.03 8.77
CA ASP A 211 5.30 -0.09 7.31
C ASP A 211 4.33 0.99 6.81
N LYS A 212 3.22 1.21 7.54
CA LYS A 212 2.25 2.25 7.24
C LYS A 212 2.84 3.66 7.33
N VAL A 213 3.64 3.95 8.36
CA VAL A 213 4.34 5.24 8.50
C VAL A 213 5.28 5.50 7.31
N LEU A 214 6.03 4.49 6.87
CA LEU A 214 6.92 4.60 5.71
C LEU A 214 6.13 4.89 4.42
N ARG A 215 5.02 4.18 4.18
CA ARG A 215 4.16 4.40 3.00
C ARG A 215 3.50 5.78 3.01
N LEU A 216 2.93 6.18 4.14
CA LEU A 216 2.32 7.50 4.29
C LEU A 216 3.34 8.63 4.16
N GLY A 217 4.58 8.43 4.64
CA GLY A 217 5.66 9.39 4.40
C GLY A 217 6.10 9.46 2.94
N ASN A 218 6.15 8.33 2.23
CA ASN A 218 6.38 8.33 0.78
C ASN A 218 5.25 9.04 0.01
N LYS A 219 4.00 8.87 0.44
CA LYS A 219 2.88 9.64 -0.11
C LYS A 219 3.08 11.14 0.07
N LEU A 220 3.41 11.58 1.29
CA LEU A 220 3.68 12.99 1.57
C LEU A 220 4.87 13.51 0.73
N TYR A 221 5.91 12.70 0.53
CA TYR A 221 7.00 13.02 -0.38
C TYR A 221 6.47 13.28 -1.80
N MET A 222 5.66 12.37 -2.35
CA MET A 222 5.08 12.54 -3.70
C MET A 222 4.19 13.79 -3.80
N ASP A 223 3.41 14.09 -2.76
CA ASP A 223 2.56 15.28 -2.70
C ASP A 223 3.38 16.58 -2.69
N CYS A 224 4.62 16.53 -2.20
CA CYS A 224 5.55 17.68 -2.17
C CYS A 224 6.43 17.79 -3.42
N LEU A 225 6.39 16.82 -4.35
CA LEU A 225 7.21 16.86 -5.55
C LEU A 225 6.75 17.93 -6.54
N HIS A 226 7.72 18.67 -7.08
CA HIS A 226 7.47 19.62 -8.14
C HIS A 226 7.41 18.90 -9.51
N PRO A 227 6.34 19.05 -10.32
CA PRO A 227 6.15 18.27 -11.55
C PRO A 227 7.23 18.43 -12.63
N LYS A 228 8.01 19.52 -12.57
CA LYS A 228 8.96 19.91 -13.63
C LYS A 228 10.42 19.93 -13.21
N VAL A 229 10.71 19.81 -11.90
CA VAL A 229 12.07 19.97 -11.38
C VAL A 229 12.29 18.94 -10.29
N MET A 230 13.34 18.12 -10.43
CA MET A 230 13.82 17.31 -9.31
C MET A 230 14.61 18.21 -8.36
N ILE A 231 14.02 18.52 -7.22
CA ILE A 231 14.66 19.23 -6.12
C ILE A 231 14.86 18.22 -4.99
N ASP A 232 16.00 18.30 -4.31
CA ASP A 232 16.20 17.54 -3.08
C ASP A 232 15.30 18.09 -2.00
N MET A 233 14.51 17.19 -1.41
CA MET A 233 13.51 17.58 -0.43
C MET A 233 14.18 18.00 0.87
N SER A 234 13.85 19.19 1.32
CA SER A 234 14.23 19.74 2.62
C SER A 234 12.99 19.98 3.48
N ILE A 235 13.22 20.35 4.74
CA ILE A 235 12.14 20.77 5.65
C ILE A 235 11.31 21.95 5.11
N ASP A 236 11.88 22.77 4.23
CA ASP A 236 11.21 23.94 3.65
C ASP A 236 10.16 23.58 2.61
N ASN A 237 10.23 22.36 2.08
CA ASN A 237 9.29 21.86 1.08
C ASN A 237 8.03 21.24 1.72
N ILE A 238 8.02 21.04 3.04
CA ILE A 238 6.90 20.41 3.73
C ILE A 238 5.79 21.46 3.99
N PRO A 239 4.55 21.24 3.50
CA PRO A 239 3.46 22.18 3.74
C PRO A 239 3.01 22.15 5.21
N ASN A 240 2.46 23.27 5.67
CA ASN A 240 1.91 23.38 7.02
C ASN A 240 0.61 22.59 7.21
N GLU A 241 -0.03 22.13 6.13
CA GLU A 241 -1.17 21.23 6.19
C GLU A 241 -0.82 19.95 5.41
N ILE A 242 -0.84 18.82 6.12
CA ILE A 242 -0.52 17.50 5.55
C ILE A 242 -1.69 16.54 5.75
N THR A 243 -1.78 15.51 4.91
CA THR A 243 -2.72 14.41 5.08
C THR A 243 -1.97 13.16 5.53
N VAL A 244 -2.39 12.56 6.65
CA VAL A 244 -1.83 11.31 7.18
C VAL A 244 -2.95 10.29 7.32
N GLY A 245 -3.08 9.38 6.35
CA GLY A 245 -4.21 8.45 6.27
C GLY A 245 -5.54 9.22 6.17
N PRO A 246 -6.53 8.94 7.03
CA PRO A 246 -7.81 9.65 7.03
C PRO A 246 -7.76 11.01 7.77
N TYR A 247 -6.59 11.45 8.25
CA TYR A 247 -6.46 12.66 9.05
C TYR A 247 -5.86 13.81 8.24
N ALA A 248 -6.48 14.99 8.31
CA ALA A 248 -5.86 16.26 7.95
C ALA A 248 -5.19 16.85 9.19
N CYS A 249 -3.92 17.22 9.06
CA CYS A 249 -3.09 17.68 10.17
C CYS A 249 -2.47 19.04 9.84
N GLU A 250 -2.68 20.02 10.72
CA GLU A 250 -1.95 21.28 10.69
C GLU A 250 -0.68 21.11 11.52
N ILE A 251 0.47 21.37 10.91
CA ILE A 251 1.80 21.16 11.50
C ILE A 251 2.65 22.44 11.41
N ILE A 252 3.68 22.50 12.23
CA ILE A 252 4.70 23.53 12.16
C ILE A 252 6.07 22.93 12.45
N ILE A 253 7.07 23.34 11.64
CA ILE A 253 8.48 23.00 11.83
C ILE A 253 9.23 24.27 12.23
N TYR A 254 9.79 24.26 13.43
CA TYR A 254 10.65 25.32 13.93
C TYR A 254 12.11 24.97 13.61
N ARG A 255 12.71 25.72 12.68
CA ARG A 255 14.06 25.46 12.21
C ARG A 255 15.10 25.69 13.31
N ASP A 256 16.24 24.99 13.17
CA ASP A 256 17.52 25.38 13.75
C ASP A 256 17.52 25.55 15.27
N ARG A 257 16.84 24.66 15.99
CA ARG A 257 16.63 24.81 17.44
C ARG A 257 17.85 24.41 18.25
N VAL A 258 18.51 23.33 17.84
CA VAL A 258 19.78 22.90 18.44
C VAL A 258 20.73 22.56 17.30
N LYS A 259 21.95 23.09 17.34
CA LYS A 259 23.02 22.83 16.36
C LYS A 259 24.30 22.45 17.07
N GLY A 260 25.06 21.55 16.47
CA GLY A 260 26.33 21.12 17.05
C GLY A 260 27.15 20.27 16.10
N GLN A 261 28.14 19.57 16.66
CA GLN A 261 29.00 18.62 15.96
C GLN A 261 28.91 17.27 16.64
N LEU A 262 28.52 16.22 15.90
CA LEU A 262 28.01 14.96 16.47
C LEU A 262 28.87 14.38 17.62
N PHE A 263 30.20 14.41 17.48
CA PHE A 263 31.11 13.76 18.43
C PHE A 263 32.17 14.71 19.00
N THR A 264 31.96 16.03 18.92
CA THR A 264 32.91 17.01 19.45
C THR A 264 33.14 16.84 20.95
N THR A 265 34.39 17.02 21.37
CA THR A 265 34.80 17.09 22.78
C THR A 265 34.93 18.53 23.27
N LYS A 266 34.68 19.53 22.41
CA LYS A 266 34.73 20.95 22.76
C LYS A 266 33.50 21.32 23.57
N GLU A 267 33.70 21.76 24.81
CA GLU A 267 32.60 22.13 25.73
C GLU A 267 31.72 23.28 25.23
N CYS A 268 32.24 24.16 24.37
CA CYS A 268 31.49 25.27 23.79
C CYS A 268 30.55 24.87 22.64
N LEU A 269 30.55 23.60 22.22
CA LEU A 269 29.70 23.08 21.16
C LEU A 269 28.87 21.90 21.68
N PHE A 270 27.63 21.79 21.21
CA PHE A 270 26.85 20.59 21.47
C PHE A 270 27.43 19.39 20.71
N ASN A 271 27.57 18.25 21.40
CA ASN A 271 27.64 16.94 20.78
C ASN A 271 26.25 16.31 20.73
N ILE A 272 26.10 15.11 20.17
CA ILE A 272 24.77 14.51 20.04
C ILE A 272 24.10 14.28 21.41
N ARG A 273 24.87 13.94 22.46
CA ARG A 273 24.35 13.71 23.81
C ARG A 273 23.85 15.00 24.43
N SER A 274 24.72 16.02 24.53
CA SER A 274 24.34 17.31 25.11
C SER A 274 23.30 18.05 24.26
N GLY A 275 23.31 17.87 22.94
CA GLY A 275 22.33 18.43 22.03
C GLY A 275 20.93 17.82 22.17
N LEU A 276 20.82 16.49 22.32
CA LEU A 276 19.54 15.83 22.59
C LEU A 276 19.00 16.19 23.98
N GLU A 277 19.88 16.24 24.99
CA GLU A 277 19.52 16.67 26.33
C GLU A 277 18.98 18.12 26.31
N GLU A 278 19.69 19.04 25.66
CA GLU A 278 19.26 20.42 25.49
C GLU A 278 17.93 20.50 24.75
N PHE A 279 17.77 19.76 23.66
CA PHE A 279 16.54 19.77 22.86
C PHE A 279 15.29 19.39 23.68
N PHE A 280 15.39 18.35 24.51
CA PHE A 280 14.28 17.85 25.32
C PHE A 280 14.09 18.59 26.66
N LYS A 281 14.97 19.52 27.04
CA LYS A 281 14.78 20.43 28.19
C LYS A 281 13.75 21.51 27.89
N HIS A 282 13.64 21.94 26.65
CA HIS A 282 12.71 22.97 26.20
C HIS A 282 11.28 22.42 26.06
N GLU A 283 10.32 23.28 25.68
CA GLU A 283 8.93 22.88 25.40
C GLU A 283 8.76 21.94 24.19
N TYR A 284 9.86 21.59 23.51
CA TYR A 284 9.84 20.73 22.33
C TYR A 284 9.85 19.26 22.73
N ASN A 285 8.81 18.55 22.32
CA ASN A 285 8.69 17.11 22.56
C ASN A 285 8.94 16.27 21.31
N SER A 286 9.20 16.87 20.15
CA SER A 286 9.35 16.16 18.87
C SER A 286 10.20 17.00 17.92
N GLY A 287 11.09 16.36 17.16
CA GLY A 287 11.95 17.04 16.21
C GLY A 287 12.55 16.12 15.14
N ILE A 288 13.05 16.76 14.08
CA ILE A 288 13.77 16.15 12.98
C ILE A 288 15.26 16.36 13.26
N LEU A 289 16.00 15.27 13.42
CA LEU A 289 17.45 15.28 13.56
C LEU A 289 18.08 15.12 12.17
N ASP A 290 18.68 16.21 11.69
CA ASP A 290 19.36 16.35 10.40
C ASP A 290 20.89 16.32 10.58
N PHE A 291 21.57 15.46 9.86
CA PHE A 291 23.03 15.38 9.82
C PHE A 291 23.49 14.57 8.60
N ASN A 292 24.52 15.03 7.87
CA ASN A 292 25.18 14.25 6.82
C ASN A 292 24.21 13.52 5.85
N ASN A 293 23.15 14.20 5.40
CA ASN A 293 22.06 13.69 4.55
C ASN A 293 21.19 12.58 5.19
N TYR A 294 21.28 12.38 6.50
CA TYR A 294 20.37 11.57 7.30
C TYR A 294 19.30 12.45 7.95
N MET A 295 18.08 11.95 7.96
CA MET A 295 16.94 12.58 8.63
C MET A 295 16.24 11.54 9.49
N LEU A 296 16.26 11.76 10.81
CA LEU A 296 15.62 10.88 11.79
C LEU A 296 14.52 11.64 12.52
N ALA A 297 13.46 10.95 12.90
CA ALA A 297 12.48 11.51 13.84
C ALA A 297 12.86 11.14 15.27
N VAL A 298 12.91 12.14 16.15
CA VAL A 298 13.09 11.96 17.59
C VAL A 298 11.94 12.62 18.33
N TRP A 299 11.37 11.95 19.32
CA TRP A 299 10.33 12.54 20.16
C TRP A 299 10.29 11.95 21.56
N ARG A 300 9.73 12.71 22.49
CA ARG A 300 9.37 12.28 23.84
C ARG A 300 7.85 12.24 23.94
N GLN A 301 7.32 11.15 24.48
CA GLN A 301 5.89 11.03 24.76
C GLN A 301 5.70 10.28 26.07
N LYS A 302 5.08 10.97 27.05
CA LYS A 302 5.09 10.55 28.45
C LYS A 302 6.54 10.42 28.94
N GLU A 303 6.87 9.32 29.61
CA GLU A 303 8.20 9.06 30.17
C GLU A 303 9.17 8.34 29.22
N MET A 304 8.77 8.09 27.96
CA MET A 304 9.61 7.39 27.00
C MET A 304 10.06 8.29 25.86
N PHE A 305 11.26 8.02 25.39
CA PHE A 305 11.88 8.66 24.24
C PHE A 305 11.85 7.71 23.05
N TYR A 306 11.71 8.24 21.84
CA TYR A 306 11.56 7.47 20.64
C TYR A 306 12.46 8.00 19.55
N LEU A 307 13.14 7.10 18.85
CA LEU A 307 13.95 7.39 17.68
C LEU A 307 13.46 6.49 16.55
N PHE A 308 12.92 7.11 15.50
CA PHE A 308 12.53 6.39 14.29
C PHE A 308 13.62 6.56 13.23
N ASP A 309 14.21 5.43 12.86
CA ASP A 309 15.24 5.32 11.86
C ASP A 309 14.69 4.62 10.61
N PRO A 310 14.43 5.37 9.52
CA PRO A 310 13.88 4.79 8.30
C PRO A 310 14.95 4.06 7.47
N TYR A 311 16.23 4.20 7.77
CA TYR A 311 17.33 3.63 6.98
C TYR A 311 17.48 2.13 7.25
N PRO A 312 18.18 1.38 6.37
CA PRO A 312 18.33 -0.06 6.58
C PRO A 312 19.12 -0.37 7.85
N ARG A 313 18.48 -1.11 8.76
CA ARG A 313 19.05 -1.64 10.00
C ARG A 313 18.87 -3.15 10.12
N THR A 314 19.71 -3.77 10.94
CA THR A 314 19.52 -5.16 11.38
C THR A 314 18.31 -5.25 12.33
N ASN A 315 17.92 -6.48 12.69
CA ASN A 315 16.84 -6.69 13.67
C ASN A 315 17.16 -6.09 15.05
N ASP A 316 18.44 -5.93 15.40
CA ASP A 316 18.87 -5.28 16.65
C ASP A 316 19.23 -3.79 16.45
N GLY A 317 18.86 -3.23 15.30
CA GLY A 317 18.94 -1.80 15.01
C GLY A 317 20.36 -1.28 14.75
N LEU A 318 21.28 -2.14 14.32
CA LEU A 318 22.61 -1.75 13.85
C LEU A 318 22.60 -1.41 12.36
N ARG A 319 23.50 -0.53 11.93
CA ARG A 319 23.63 -0.08 10.54
C ARG A 319 23.86 -1.27 9.60
N SER A 320 23.08 -1.33 8.52
CA SER A 320 23.26 -2.31 7.45
C SER A 320 23.31 -1.62 6.09
N ALA A 321 24.26 -2.03 5.24
CA ALA A 321 24.49 -1.41 3.93
C ALA A 321 23.70 -2.04 2.78
N LYS A 322 23.23 -3.29 2.93
CA LYS A 322 22.64 -4.07 1.81
C LYS A 322 21.25 -4.62 2.08
N VAL A 323 21.00 -5.11 3.30
CA VAL A 323 19.75 -5.75 3.70
C VAL A 323 19.36 -5.24 5.07
N GLY A 324 18.16 -4.68 5.21
CA GLY A 324 17.73 -4.20 6.50
C GLY A 324 16.27 -3.82 6.52
N LYS A 325 15.84 -3.34 7.68
CA LYS A 325 14.50 -2.86 7.96
C LYS A 325 14.62 -1.51 8.66
N ALA A 326 13.66 -0.62 8.45
CA ALA A 326 13.51 0.54 9.31
C ALA A 326 13.15 0.06 10.73
N CYS A 327 13.45 0.88 11.72
CA CYS A 327 13.11 0.56 13.10
C CYS A 327 12.65 1.79 13.89
N CYS A 328 11.86 1.52 14.93
CA CYS A 328 11.57 2.49 15.97
C CYS A 328 12.17 1.98 17.26
N TRP A 329 12.99 2.81 17.89
CA TRP A 329 13.49 2.60 19.24
C TRP A 329 12.53 3.23 20.24
N MET A 330 12.34 2.56 21.37
CA MET A 330 11.71 3.09 22.57
C MET A 330 12.77 3.04 23.68
N LEU A 331 13.05 4.20 24.27
CA LEU A 331 14.25 4.49 25.05
C LEU A 331 13.86 5.15 26.36
N LEU A 332 14.57 4.81 27.43
CA LEU A 332 14.25 5.29 28.78
C LEU A 332 14.54 6.80 28.96
N ASN A 333 15.59 7.30 28.32
CA ASN A 333 16.04 8.70 28.44
C ASN A 333 16.79 9.17 27.19
N SER A 334 17.12 10.47 27.13
CA SER A 334 17.89 11.06 26.02
C SER A 334 19.31 10.50 25.92
N ASP A 335 19.91 10.08 27.04
CA ASP A 335 21.22 9.45 27.06
C ASP A 335 21.24 8.10 26.32
N ALA A 336 20.26 7.23 26.59
CA ALA A 336 20.09 5.97 25.87
C ALA A 336 19.86 6.22 24.37
N MET A 337 19.14 7.28 24.00
CA MET A 337 18.97 7.69 22.60
C MET A 337 20.32 8.06 21.97
N ALA A 338 21.13 8.86 22.65
CA ALA A 338 22.45 9.27 22.18
C ALA A 338 23.40 8.08 22.00
N GLU A 339 23.30 7.06 22.87
CA GLU A 339 24.10 5.83 22.77
C GLU A 339 23.70 4.98 21.56
N VAL A 340 22.40 4.75 21.38
CA VAL A 340 21.87 4.03 20.20
C VAL A 340 22.24 4.76 18.91
N PHE A 341 22.15 6.09 18.92
CA PHE A 341 22.60 6.91 17.81
C PHE A 341 24.10 6.70 17.55
N THR A 342 24.94 6.93 18.56
CA THR A 342 26.40 6.90 18.41
C THR A 342 26.87 5.57 17.84
N LYS A 343 26.35 4.44 18.33
CA LYS A 343 26.69 3.10 17.82
C LYS A 343 26.43 2.89 16.32
N ASN A 344 25.53 3.68 15.72
CA ASN A 344 25.18 3.57 14.31
C ASN A 344 25.96 4.51 13.39
N TRP A 345 26.57 5.57 13.94
CA TRP A 345 27.17 6.65 13.17
C TRP A 345 28.55 7.12 13.70
N ASP A 346 29.16 6.40 14.63
CA ASP A 346 30.52 6.68 15.18
C ASP A 346 31.64 6.71 14.13
N TYR A 347 31.41 6.12 12.96
CA TYR A 347 32.31 6.18 11.81
C TYR A 347 32.34 7.55 11.12
N LEU A 348 31.38 8.45 11.40
CA LEU A 348 31.34 9.78 10.81
C LEU A 348 32.41 10.70 11.45
N PRO A 349 32.95 11.68 10.70
CA PRO A 349 33.92 12.62 11.25
C PRO A 349 33.40 13.34 12.50
N THR A 350 34.27 13.57 13.47
CA THR A 350 33.94 14.25 14.74
C THR A 350 33.28 15.62 14.53
N THR A 351 33.68 16.33 13.45
CA THR A 351 33.20 17.66 13.09
C THR A 351 31.90 17.67 12.28
N THR A 352 31.31 16.49 12.02
CA THR A 352 30.05 16.38 11.28
C THR A 352 28.98 17.20 11.97
N GLN A 353 28.44 18.18 11.26
CA GLN A 353 27.40 19.06 11.78
C GLN A 353 26.09 18.31 11.91
N PHE A 354 25.33 18.62 12.96
CA PHE A 354 23.95 18.22 13.10
C PHE A 354 23.07 19.42 13.47
N CYS A 355 21.80 19.28 13.15
CA CYS A 355 20.76 20.22 13.50
C CYS A 355 19.50 19.46 13.96
N ILE A 356 18.84 19.96 15.00
CA ILE A 356 17.52 19.48 15.42
C ILE A 356 16.51 20.59 15.14
N HIS A 357 15.55 20.29 14.25
CA HIS A 357 14.41 21.15 13.96
C HIS A 357 13.22 20.68 14.80
N ALA A 358 12.62 21.55 15.60
CA ALA A 358 11.47 21.13 16.41
C ALA A 358 10.21 21.01 15.54
N PHE A 359 9.34 20.06 15.89
CA PHE A 359 8.12 19.74 15.16
C PHE A 359 6.92 19.74 16.11
N LYS A 360 5.80 20.31 15.68
CA LYS A 360 4.55 20.29 16.44
C LYS A 360 3.34 20.09 15.52
N VAL A 361 2.45 19.19 15.93
CA VAL A 361 1.09 19.09 15.36
C VAL A 361 0.21 20.07 16.11
N LEU A 362 -0.38 21.03 15.39
CA LEU A 362 -1.26 22.07 15.92
C LEU A 362 -2.71 21.62 15.96
N LYS A 363 -3.18 20.98 14.88
CA LYS A 363 -4.55 20.46 14.76
C LYS A 363 -4.55 19.10 14.08
N LEU A 364 -5.50 18.27 14.47
CA LEU A 364 -5.72 16.95 13.89
C LEU A 364 -7.22 16.74 13.70
N LYS A 365 -7.64 16.54 12.45
CA LYS A 365 -9.05 16.35 12.09
C LYS A 365 -9.22 15.12 11.21
N LYS A 366 -10.09 14.20 11.61
CA LYS A 366 -10.46 13.06 10.77
C LYS A 366 -11.37 13.56 9.64
N LYS A 367 -11.02 13.27 8.39
CA LYS A 367 -11.87 13.58 7.23
C LYS A 367 -13.11 12.67 7.30
N GLU A 368 -14.29 13.28 7.22
CA GLU A 368 -15.54 12.53 7.06
C GLU A 368 -15.59 11.97 5.64
N LEU A 369 -15.91 10.69 5.50
CA LEU A 369 -16.16 10.07 4.20
C LEU A 369 -17.45 10.69 3.64
N LYS A 370 -17.32 11.44 2.54
CA LYS A 370 -18.48 11.95 1.78
C LYS A 370 -19.01 10.89 0.83
#